data_AF-A0A9X8YM52-F1
#
_entry.id   AF-A0A9X8YM52-F1
#
_cell.length_a   1.000
_cell.length_b   1.000
_cell.length_c   1.000
_cell.angle_alpha   90.00
_cell.angle_beta   90.00
_cell.angle_gamma   90.00
#
_symmetry.space_group_name_H-M   'P 1'
#
loop_
_entity.id
_entity.type
_entity.pdbx_description
1 polymer ?
#
loop_
_entity_poly.entity_id
_entity_poly.type
_entity_poly.pdbx_seq_one_letter_code
_entity_poly.pdbx_strand_id
1 'polypeptide(L)'
;AKVVDEVVEFMLGRFRAWYQEEGHAVDTIQAVLARRPTKPADFDARVKAVSHFRTLDEAAALAAANKRVSNILAKSTETLNDSVRASVLKDAAEIQLATHLVVLRDKLQPYFAAGNYQEALVELAALREPVDAFFDNV
;
A
#
# COMPACT_ATOMS: atom_id res chain seq x y z
N ALA A 1 -9.03 -12.34 26.16
CA ALA A 1 -8.98 -12.06 24.71
C ALA A 1 -10.28 -11.40 24.21
N LYS A 2 -11.46 -12.01 24.41
CA LYS A 2 -12.77 -11.52 23.89
C LYS A 2 -13.08 -10.03 24.09
N VAL A 3 -12.86 -9.49 25.29
CA VAL A 3 -13.19 -8.07 25.60
C VAL A 3 -12.31 -7.08 24.82
N VAL A 4 -11.04 -7.41 24.58
CA VAL A 4 -10.13 -6.51 23.85
C VAL A 4 -10.57 -6.42 22.39
N ASP A 5 -10.91 -7.56 21.77
CA ASP A 5 -11.39 -7.60 20.40
C ASP A 5 -12.73 -6.87 20.25
N GLU A 6 -13.65 -7.05 21.21
CA GLU A 6 -14.93 -6.32 21.24
C GLU A 6 -14.74 -4.81 21.32
N VAL A 7 -13.80 -4.33 22.14
CA VAL A 7 -13.47 -2.90 22.24
C VAL A 7 -12.85 -2.39 20.94
N VAL A 8 -11.94 -3.14 20.32
CA VAL A 8 -11.33 -2.76 19.05
C VAL A 8 -12.38 -2.68 17.93
N GLU A 9 -13.24 -3.69 17.80
CA GLU A 9 -14.34 -3.68 16.82
C GLU A 9 -15.30 -2.51 17.04
N PHE A 10 -15.65 -2.22 18.29
CA PHE A 10 -16.49 -1.07 18.63
C PHE A 10 -15.84 0.25 18.18
N MET A 11 -14.55 0.45 18.47
CA MET A 11 -13.82 1.65 18.07
C MET A 11 -13.68 1.78 16.55
N LEU A 12 -13.36 0.68 15.84
CA LEU A 12 -13.27 0.65 14.39
C LEU A 12 -14.63 0.97 13.73
N GLY A 13 -15.73 0.47 14.30
CA GLY A 13 -17.08 0.82 13.88
C GLY A 13 -17.39 2.31 14.03
N ARG A 14 -16.87 2.96 15.08
CA ARG A 14 -17.04 4.41 15.31
C ARG A 14 -16.20 5.25 14.35
N PHE A 15 -14.96 4.85 14.08
CA PHE A 15 -14.13 5.53 13.08
C PHE A 15 -14.80 5.54 11.71
N ARG A 16 -15.45 4.44 11.31
CA ARG A 16 -16.17 4.41 10.05
C ARG A 16 -17.18 5.56 9.92
N ALA A 17 -18.05 5.73 10.92
CA ALA A 17 -19.08 6.76 10.90
C ALA A 17 -18.47 8.17 10.93
N TRP A 18 -17.50 8.39 11.82
CA TRP A 18 -16.87 9.70 11.99
C TRP A 18 -16.16 10.17 10.70
N TYR A 19 -15.27 9.36 10.13
CA TYR A 19 -14.55 9.78 8.93
C TYR A 19 -15.45 9.91 7.69
N GLN A 20 -16.57 9.18 7.65
CA GLN A 20 -17.58 9.35 6.61
C GLN A 20 -18.31 10.70 6.76
N GLU A 21 -18.61 11.14 7.99
CA GLU A 21 -19.17 12.47 8.29
C GLU A 21 -18.19 13.61 7.96
N GLU A 22 -16.87 13.37 8.10
CA GLU A 22 -15.82 14.30 7.67
C GLU A 22 -15.64 14.38 6.13
N GLY A 23 -16.34 13.52 5.38
CA GLY A 23 -16.33 13.54 3.91
C GLY A 23 -15.27 12.63 3.26
N HIS A 24 -14.61 11.76 4.03
CA HIS A 24 -13.71 10.77 3.45
C HIS A 24 -14.49 9.70 2.69
N ALA A 25 -13.90 9.23 1.58
CA ALA A 25 -14.53 8.23 0.73
C ALA A 25 -14.64 6.88 1.46
N VAL A 26 -15.79 6.22 1.32
CA VAL A 26 -16.10 4.97 2.04
C VAL A 26 -15.09 3.87 1.73
N ASP A 27 -14.65 3.76 0.47
CA ASP A 27 -13.64 2.80 0.03
C ASP A 27 -12.28 3.03 0.71
N THR A 28 -11.87 4.29 0.90
CA THR A 28 -10.65 4.68 1.61
C THR A 28 -10.71 4.25 3.07
N ILE A 29 -11.84 4.52 3.74
CA ILE A 29 -12.08 4.12 5.13
C ILE A 29 -12.03 2.59 5.24
N GLN A 30 -12.70 1.86 4.34
CA GLN A 30 -12.69 0.39 4.33
C GLN A 30 -11.28 -0.18 4.08
N ALA A 31 -10.48 0.42 3.21
CA ALA A 31 -9.11 0.00 2.94
C ALA A 31 -8.23 0.10 4.20
N VAL A 32 -8.37 1.17 4.98
CA VAL A 32 -7.64 1.34 6.25
C VAL A 32 -8.19 0.39 7.34
N LEU A 33 -9.51 0.23 7.43
CA LEU A 33 -10.15 -0.69 8.38
C LEU A 33 -9.74 -2.15 8.15
N ALA A 34 -9.56 -2.59 6.90
CA ALA A 34 -9.10 -3.94 6.58
C ALA A 34 -7.72 -4.27 7.17
N ARG A 35 -6.91 -3.25 7.48
CA ARG A 35 -5.61 -3.40 8.16
C ARG A 35 -5.71 -3.47 9.68
N ARG A 36 -6.91 -3.29 10.25
CA ARG A 36 -7.23 -3.31 11.70
C ARG A 36 -6.21 -2.55 12.57
N PRO A 37 -5.88 -1.28 12.27
CA PRO A 37 -4.94 -0.52 13.10
C PRO A 37 -5.53 -0.32 14.50
N THR A 38 -4.72 -0.56 15.53
CA THR A 38 -5.15 -0.48 16.94
C THR A 38 -4.87 0.87 17.58
N LYS A 39 -4.22 1.78 16.85
CA LYS A 39 -3.87 3.13 17.32
C LYS A 39 -4.72 4.16 16.55
N PRO A 40 -5.54 4.98 17.23
CA PRO A 40 -6.38 5.99 16.56
C PRO A 40 -5.59 6.99 15.70
N ALA A 41 -4.44 7.47 16.20
CA ALA A 41 -3.57 8.38 15.44
C ALA A 41 -2.98 7.72 14.19
N ASP A 42 -2.72 6.41 14.22
CA ASP A 42 -2.26 5.65 13.06
C ASP A 42 -3.37 5.49 12.02
N PHE A 43 -4.61 5.27 12.48
CA PHE A 43 -5.79 5.23 11.61
C PHE A 43 -5.97 6.57 10.88
N ASP A 44 -5.92 7.69 11.62
CA ASP A 44 -6.03 9.04 11.07
C ASP A 44 -4.96 9.33 10.01
N ALA A 45 -3.70 9.06 10.33
CA ALA A 45 -2.57 9.27 9.42
C ALA A 45 -2.74 8.45 8.13
N ARG A 46 -3.20 7.19 8.23
CA ARG A 46 -3.46 6.34 7.06
C ARG A 46 -4.63 6.84 6.22
N VAL A 47 -5.75 7.23 6.83
CA VAL A 47 -6.92 7.74 6.09
C VAL A 47 -6.57 9.00 5.33
N LYS A 48 -5.86 9.95 5.96
CA LYS A 48 -5.41 11.18 5.31
C LYS A 48 -4.41 10.90 4.19
N ALA A 49 -3.43 10.03 4.43
CA ALA A 49 -2.43 9.66 3.43
C ALA A 49 -3.07 9.00 2.20
N VAL A 50 -3.99 8.03 2.39
CA VAL A 50 -4.69 7.38 1.27
C VAL A 50 -5.63 8.36 0.56
N SER A 51 -6.31 9.24 1.31
CA SER A 51 -7.17 10.27 0.74
C SER A 51 -6.38 11.24 -0.15
N HIS A 52 -5.21 11.68 0.30
CA HIS A 52 -4.30 12.52 -0.48
C HIS A 52 -3.74 11.77 -1.68
N PHE A 53 -3.22 10.56 -1.48
CA PHE A 53 -2.69 9.73 -2.56
C PHE A 53 -3.70 9.58 -3.70
N ARG A 54 -4.98 9.36 -3.39
CA ARG A 54 -6.07 9.25 -4.39
C ARG A 54 -6.25 10.50 -5.26
N THR A 55 -5.78 11.67 -4.81
CA THR A 55 -5.82 12.92 -5.60
C THR A 55 -4.66 13.05 -6.59
N LEU A 56 -3.63 12.20 -6.48
CA LEU A 56 -2.49 12.19 -7.39
C LEU A 56 -2.86 11.46 -8.69
N ASP A 57 -2.35 11.95 -9.82
CA ASP A 57 -2.61 11.39 -11.15
C ASP A 57 -2.09 9.95 -11.28
N GLU A 58 -1.02 9.61 -10.56
CA GLU A 58 -0.38 8.30 -10.58
C GLU A 58 -1.16 7.25 -9.79
N ALA A 59 -2.09 7.65 -8.91
CA ALA A 59 -2.75 6.74 -7.99
C ALA A 59 -3.62 5.70 -8.70
N ALA A 60 -4.30 6.10 -9.78
CA ALA A 60 -5.11 5.19 -10.58
C ALA A 60 -4.24 4.11 -11.26
N ALA A 61 -3.08 4.51 -11.80
CA ALA A 61 -2.14 3.60 -12.45
C ALA A 61 -1.57 2.58 -11.45
N LEU A 62 -1.11 3.06 -10.29
CA LEU A 62 -0.59 2.19 -9.23
C LEU A 62 -1.65 1.25 -8.65
N ALA A 63 -2.88 1.72 -8.46
CA ALA A 63 -3.98 0.87 -8.02
C ALA A 63 -4.29 -0.23 -9.05
N ALA A 64 -4.27 0.10 -10.34
CA ALA A 64 -4.43 -0.88 -11.42
C ALA A 64 -3.29 -1.91 -11.45
N ALA A 65 -2.05 -1.46 -11.29
CA ALA A 65 -0.90 -2.35 -11.19
C ALA A 65 -1.01 -3.29 -9.97
N ASN A 66 -1.37 -2.76 -8.79
CA ASN A 66 -1.55 -3.58 -7.59
C ASN A 66 -2.68 -4.62 -7.76
N LYS A 67 -3.77 -4.27 -8.46
CA LYS A 67 -4.83 -5.22 -8.83
C LYS A 67 -4.30 -6.30 -9.77
N ARG A 68 -3.47 -5.95 -10.77
CA ARG A 68 -2.85 -6.91 -11.69
C ARG A 68 -1.96 -7.89 -10.92
N VAL A 69 -1.11 -7.38 -10.03
CA VAL A 69 -0.28 -8.22 -9.12
C VAL A 69 -1.15 -9.15 -8.29
N SER A 70 -2.19 -8.61 -7.64
CA SER A 70 -3.09 -9.42 -6.78
C SER A 70 -3.77 -10.55 -7.56
N ASN A 71 -4.20 -10.30 -8.79
CA ASN A 71 -4.79 -11.32 -9.67
C ASN A 71 -3.79 -12.39 -10.12
N ILE A 72 -2.52 -12.02 -10.33
CA ILE A 72 -1.44 -12.97 -10.63
C ILE A 72 -1.19 -13.85 -9.41
N LEU A 73 -1.05 -13.25 -8.23
CA LEU A 73 -0.82 -13.97 -6.98
C LEU A 73 -1.97 -14.92 -6.63
N ALA A 74 -3.22 -14.55 -6.89
CA ALA A 74 -4.38 -15.40 -6.66
C ALA A 74 -4.40 -16.67 -7.54
N LYS A 75 -3.69 -16.67 -8.67
CA LYS A 75 -3.55 -17.85 -9.56
C LYS A 75 -2.31 -18.69 -9.22
N SER A 76 -1.37 -18.14 -8.46
CA SER A 76 -0.17 -18.86 -8.05
C SER A 76 -0.49 -19.78 -6.88
N THR A 77 -0.09 -21.04 -6.99
CA THR A 77 -0.14 -22.03 -5.91
C THR A 77 1.24 -22.26 -5.28
N GLU A 78 2.27 -21.60 -5.80
CA GLU A 78 3.64 -21.76 -5.36
C GLU A 78 3.95 -20.88 -4.15
N THR A 79 4.83 -21.37 -3.28
CA THR A 79 5.34 -20.57 -2.16
C THR A 79 6.27 -19.50 -2.71
N LEU A 80 5.89 -18.23 -2.53
CA LEU A 80 6.70 -17.09 -2.94
C LEU A 80 7.94 -16.99 -2.05
N ASN A 81 9.05 -16.59 -2.65
CA ASN A 81 10.27 -16.30 -1.90
C ASN A 81 10.14 -14.94 -1.20
N ASP A 82 10.66 -14.83 0.03
CA ASP A 82 10.70 -13.56 0.78
C ASP A 82 11.66 -12.53 0.19
N SER A 83 12.57 -12.95 -0.70
CA SER A 83 13.57 -12.07 -1.31
C SER A 83 13.73 -12.34 -2.80
N VAL A 84 13.92 -11.25 -3.55
CA VAL A 84 14.25 -11.30 -4.97
C VAL A 84 15.72 -11.68 -5.12
N ARG A 85 15.99 -12.79 -5.82
CA ARG A 85 17.36 -13.21 -6.13
C ARG A 85 17.83 -12.47 -7.38
N ALA A 86 18.62 -11.41 -7.21
CA ALA A 86 19.11 -10.60 -8.32
C ALA A 86 19.85 -11.43 -9.40
N SER A 87 20.48 -12.54 -9.02
CA SER A 87 21.21 -13.43 -9.95
C SER A 87 20.34 -14.19 -10.95
N VAL A 88 19.02 -14.26 -10.75
CA VAL A 88 18.10 -14.94 -11.69
C VAL A 88 17.37 -13.97 -12.63
N LEU A 89 17.47 -12.66 -12.39
CA LEU A 89 16.86 -11.64 -13.22
C LEU A 89 17.63 -11.54 -14.54
N LYS A 90 16.92 -11.57 -15.66
CA LYS A 90 17.53 -11.57 -17.00
C LYS A 90 17.18 -10.33 -17.78
N ASP A 91 15.93 -9.88 -17.66
CA ASP A 91 15.43 -8.76 -18.44
C ASP A 91 15.83 -7.42 -17.81
N ALA A 92 16.14 -6.44 -18.65
CA ALA A 92 16.53 -5.11 -18.18
C ALA A 92 15.42 -4.46 -17.33
N ALA A 93 14.15 -4.71 -17.67
CA ALA A 93 12.98 -4.23 -16.94
C ALA A 93 12.90 -4.84 -15.52
N GLU A 94 13.19 -6.14 -15.38
CA GLU A 94 13.26 -6.83 -14.09
C GLU A 94 14.33 -6.22 -13.17
N ILE A 95 15.54 -6.04 -13.71
CA ILE A 95 16.68 -5.51 -12.97
C ILE A 95 16.42 -4.06 -12.53
N GLN A 96 15.85 -3.25 -13.42
CA GLN A 96 15.48 -1.87 -13.11
C GLN A 96 14.44 -1.78 -12.00
N LEU A 97 13.35 -2.57 -12.09
CA LEU A 97 12.32 -2.58 -11.06
C LEU A 97 12.87 -3.06 -9.71
N ALA A 98 13.63 -4.16 -9.71
CA ALA A 98 14.23 -4.69 -8.48
C ALA A 98 15.17 -3.68 -7.80
N THR A 99 15.97 -2.95 -8.59
CA THR A 99 16.88 -1.91 -8.07
C THR A 99 16.10 -0.76 -7.45
N HIS A 100 15.07 -0.25 -8.13
CA HIS A 100 14.21 0.82 -7.60
C HIS A 100 13.49 0.41 -6.32
N LEU A 101 12.99 -0.83 -6.24
CA LEU A 101 12.34 -1.34 -5.04
C LEU A 101 13.28 -1.38 -3.83
N VAL A 102 14.54 -1.78 -4.01
CA VAL A 102 15.54 -1.79 -2.93
C VAL A 102 15.79 -0.37 -2.41
N VAL A 103 16.07 0.56 -3.31
CA VAL A 103 16.32 1.97 -2.96
C VAL A 103 15.13 2.57 -2.23
N LEU A 104 13.93 2.34 -2.77
CA LEU A 104 12.72 2.92 -2.22
C LEU A 104 12.35 2.31 -0.86
N ARG A 105 12.53 0.99 -0.67
CA ARG A 105 12.33 0.34 0.62
C ARG A 105 13.18 1.00 1.71
N ASP A 106 14.46 1.20 1.43
CA ASP A 106 15.40 1.77 2.40
C ASP A 106 15.08 3.25 2.66
N LYS A 107 14.67 3.99 1.62
CA LYS A 107 14.20 5.38 1.74
C LYS A 107 12.91 5.51 2.56
N LEU A 108 11.96 4.58 2.41
CA LEU A 108 10.63 4.64 3.03
C LEU A 108 10.58 4.13 4.46
N GLN A 109 11.53 3.29 4.88
CA GLN A 109 11.63 2.78 6.24
C GLN A 109 11.51 3.86 7.34
N PRO A 110 12.22 5.00 7.27
CA PRO A 110 12.06 6.08 8.25
C PRO A 110 10.68 6.74 8.21
N TYR A 111 10.05 6.88 7.03
CA TYR A 111 8.72 7.47 6.91
C TYR A 111 7.67 6.60 7.60
N PHE A 112 7.72 5.28 7.39
CA PHE A 112 6.81 4.36 8.07
C PHE A 112 7.04 4.31 9.59
N ALA A 113 8.29 4.41 10.05
CA ALA A 113 8.60 4.47 11.46
C ALA A 113 8.06 5.76 12.13
N ALA A 114 8.06 6.88 11.39
CA ALA A 114 7.52 8.16 11.83
C ALA A 114 5.98 8.29 11.68
N GLY A 115 5.32 7.38 10.97
CA GLY A 115 3.90 7.50 10.62
C GLY A 115 3.61 8.49 9.48
N ASN A 116 4.64 8.91 8.75
CA ASN A 116 4.55 9.83 7.62
C ASN A 116 4.14 9.08 6.34
N TYR A 117 2.92 8.56 6.34
CA TYR A 117 2.40 7.73 5.24
C TYR A 117 2.16 8.51 3.95
N GLN A 118 1.86 9.81 4.05
CA GLN A 118 1.53 10.62 2.88
C GLN A 118 2.74 10.76 1.98
N GLU A 119 3.87 11.18 2.54
CA GLU A 119 5.15 11.31 1.86
C GLU A 119 5.63 9.95 1.34
N ALA A 120 5.41 8.89 2.12
CA ALA A 120 5.73 7.54 1.67
C ALA A 120 4.94 7.12 0.43
N LEU A 121 3.65 7.46 0.37
CA LEU A 121 2.79 7.16 -0.78
C LEU A 121 3.14 8.03 -2.01
N VAL A 122 3.54 9.29 -1.80
CA VAL A 122 4.03 10.16 -2.88
C VAL A 122 5.32 9.59 -3.48
N GLU A 123 6.25 9.13 -2.65
CA GLU A 123 7.48 8.49 -3.11
C GLU A 123 7.21 7.14 -3.81
N LEU A 124 6.19 6.40 -3.36
CA LEU A 124 5.70 5.20 -4.06
C LEU A 124 5.09 5.52 -5.44
N ALA A 125 4.55 6.73 -5.65
CA ALA A 125 4.04 7.18 -6.94
C ALA A 125 5.09 7.06 -8.05
N ALA A 126 6.37 7.27 -7.72
CA ALA A 126 7.48 7.17 -8.66
C ALA A 126 7.71 5.74 -9.21
N LEU A 127 7.15 4.70 -8.59
CA LEU A 127 7.24 3.33 -9.11
C LEU A 127 6.37 3.08 -10.34
N ARG A 128 5.48 4.00 -10.71
CA ARG A 128 4.58 3.84 -11.86
C ARG A 128 5.35 3.43 -13.12
N GLU A 129 6.33 4.23 -13.52
CA GLU A 129 7.10 3.98 -14.76
C GLU A 129 7.85 2.63 -14.74
N PRO A 130 8.65 2.29 -13.70
CA PRO A 130 9.29 0.97 -13.61
C PRO A 130 8.31 -0.22 -13.63
N VAL A 131 7.13 -0.07 -13.01
CA VAL A 131 6.13 -1.14 -12.94
C VAL A 131 5.44 -1.34 -14.29
N ASP A 132 5.07 -0.25 -14.96
CA ASP A 132 4.49 -0.30 -16.30
C ASP A 132 5.50 -0.91 -17.28
N ALA A 133 6.76 -0.45 -17.26
CA ALA A 133 7.83 -0.99 -18.08
C ALA A 133 8.09 -2.49 -17.84
N PHE A 134 8.00 -2.97 -16.60
CA PHE A 134 8.10 -4.40 -16.30
C PHE A 134 6.95 -5.17 -16.95
N PHE A 135 5.72 -4.68 -16.82
CA PHE A 135 4.53 -5.37 -17.30
C PHE A 135 4.33 -5.33 -18.83
N ASP A 136 4.98 -4.40 -19.51
CA ASP A 136 4.93 -4.25 -20.97
C ASP A 136 6.06 -5.03 -21.68
N ASN A 137 7.19 -5.24 -21.00
CA ASN A 137 8.40 -5.84 -21.60
C ASN A 137 8.71 -7.28 -21.14
N VAL A 138 7.96 -7.83 -20.19
CA VAL A 138 8.10 -9.20 -19.65
C VAL A 138 6.84 -10.00 -19.94
#